data_AF-A0A421JSM3-F1
#
_entry.id   AF-A0A421JSM3-F1
#
_cell.length_a   1.000
_cell.length_b   1.000
_cell.length_c   1.000
_cell.angle_alpha   90.00
_cell.angle_beta   90.00
_cell.angle_gamma   90.00
#
_symmetry.space_group_name_H-M   'P 1'
#
loop_
_entity.id
_entity.type
_entity.pdbx_description
1 polymer ?
#
loop_
_entity_poly.entity_id
_entity_poly.type
_entity_poly.pdbx_seq_one_letter_code
_entity_poly.pdbx_strand_id
1 'polypeptide(L)' 'MGAAYTLLGKSFQPHQLAIATLGTVAYFIAPKPWASKEAPAGPAINASSPEEEKFVKEWLAKHAAEEKH' A
#
# COMPACT_ATOMS: atom_id res chain seq x y z
N MET A 1 -4.53 -29.63 -28.59
CA MET A 1 -3.17 -29.72 -28.03
C MET A 1 -2.72 -28.31 -27.67
N GLY A 2 -2.85 -27.92 -26.38
CA GLY A 2 -2.49 -26.57 -25.94
C GLY A 2 -0.98 -26.34 -26.02
N ALA A 3 -0.56 -25.23 -26.60
CA ALA A 3 0.83 -24.89 -26.82
C ALA A 3 1.58 -24.84 -25.48
N ALA A 4 2.52 -25.77 -25.28
CA ALA A 4 3.48 -25.67 -24.20
C ALA A 4 4.58 -24.69 -24.64
N TYR A 5 4.84 -23.68 -23.82
CA TYR A 5 5.81 -22.63 -24.12
C TYR A 5 7.18 -23.04 -23.61
N THR A 6 8.17 -23.14 -24.49
CA THR A 6 9.54 -23.41 -24.08
C THR A 6 10.22 -22.10 -23.69
N LEU A 7 10.46 -21.92 -22.40
CA LEU A 7 11.20 -20.80 -21.83
C LEU A 7 12.47 -21.33 -21.18
N LEU A 8 13.62 -20.73 -21.49
CA LEU A 8 14.91 -21.11 -20.91
C LEU A 8 15.23 -22.62 -21.03
N GLY A 9 14.83 -23.24 -22.14
CA GLY A 9 15.03 -24.68 -22.39
C GLY A 9 14.10 -25.60 -21.59
N LYS A 10 13.15 -25.06 -20.81
CA LYS A 10 12.12 -25.81 -20.09
C LYS A 10 10.73 -25.54 -20.68
N SER A 11 9.91 -26.58 -20.77
CA SER A 11 8.54 -26.46 -21.26
C SER A 11 7.59 -26.10 -20.12
N PHE A 12 6.85 -25.00 -20.28
CA PHE A 12 5.85 -24.52 -19.35
C PHE A 12 4.45 -24.64 -19.95
N GLN A 13 3.51 -25.13 -19.16
CA GLN A 13 2.11 -25.15 -19.57
C GLN A 13 1.50 -23.74 -19.49
N PRO A 14 0.57 -23.40 -20.40
CA PRO A 14 0.02 -22.04 -20.50
C PRO A 14 -0.63 -21.54 -19.21
N HIS A 15 -1.32 -22.42 -18.48
CA HIS A 15 -1.98 -22.04 -17.22
C HIS A 15 -0.97 -21.72 -16.11
N GLN A 16 0.20 -22.38 -16.10
CA GLN A 16 1.26 -22.08 -15.12
C GLN A 16 1.86 -20.71 -15.36
N LEU A 17 2.06 -20.35 -16.63
CA LEU A 17 2.56 -19.04 -17.00
C LEU A 17 1.54 -17.95 -16.67
N ALA A 18 0.26 -18.18 -16.94
CA ALA A 18 -0.81 -17.24 -16.58
C ALA A 18 -0.89 -17.00 -15.06
N ILE A 19 -0.83 -18.06 -14.25
CA ILE A 19 -0.83 -17.93 -12.78
C ILE A 19 0.41 -17.18 -12.30
N ALA A 20 1.58 -17.47 -12.87
CA ALA A 20 2.81 -16.76 -12.53
C ALA A 20 2.73 -15.25 -12.85
N THR A 21 2.20 -14.88 -14.02
CA THR A 21 2.01 -13.48 -14.40
C THR A 21 1.03 -12.77 -13.47
N LEU A 22 -0.15 -13.36 -13.22
CA LEU A 22 -1.16 -12.79 -12.35
C LEU A 22 -0.66 -12.70 -10.90
N GLY A 23 0.05 -13.71 -10.40
CA GLY A 23 0.65 -13.71 -9.07
C GLY A 23 1.76 -12.66 -8.93
N THR A 24 2.57 -12.43 -9.97
CA THR A 24 3.60 -11.38 -9.97
C THR A 24 2.95 -10.00 -9.88
N VAL A 25 1.94 -9.73 -10.71
CA VAL A 25 1.19 -8.46 -10.65
C VAL A 25 0.56 -8.28 -9.27
N ALA A 26 -0.11 -9.31 -8.77
CA ALA A 26 -0.74 -9.29 -7.44
C ALA A 26 0.28 -9.00 -6.33
N TYR A 27 1.48 -9.59 -6.37
CA TYR A 27 2.53 -9.35 -5.38
C TYR A 27 3.03 -7.90 -5.37
N PHE A 28 3.10 -7.25 -6.53
CA PHE A 28 3.52 -5.85 -6.61
C PHE A 28 2.45 -4.86 -6.14
N ILE A 29 1.17 -5.14 -6.41
CA ILE A 29 0.07 -4.25 -6.03
C ILE A 29 -0.48 -4.52 -4.63
N ALA A 30 -0.31 -5.75 -4.12
CA ALA A 30 -0.89 -6.13 -2.84
C ALA A 30 -0.23 -5.33 -1.71
N PRO A 31 -1.03 -4.77 -0.79
CA PRO A 31 -0.49 -4.14 0.40
C PRO A 31 0.29 -5.20 1.19
N LYS A 32 1.55 -4.92 1.49
CA LYS A 32 2.43 -5.83 2.23
C LYS A 32 1.81 -6.12 3.59
N PRO A 33 1.41 -7.37 3.91
CA PRO A 33 0.73 -7.67 5.16
C PRO A 33 1.64 -7.56 6.39
N TRP A 34 2.95 -7.42 6.19
CA TRP A 34 3.98 -7.25 7.21
C TRP A 34 4.66 -5.88 7.16
N ALA A 35 4.19 -4.95 6.31
CA ALA A 35 4.59 -3.56 6.46
C ALA A 35 3.95 -3.02 7.75
N SER A 36 4.76 -2.44 8.62
CA SER A 36 4.28 -1.73 9.80
C SER A 36 3.18 -0.76 9.36
N LYS A 37 2.02 -0.86 10.02
CA LYS A 37 0.90 0.05 9.82
C LYS A 37 1.37 1.43 10.25
N GLU A 38 1.96 2.19 9.33
CA GLU A 38 2.24 3.61 9.57
C GLU A 38 0.90 4.20 9.96
N ALA A 39 0.84 4.78 11.17
CA ALA A 39 -0.35 5.47 11.65
C ALA A 39 -0.80 6.40 10.52
N PRO A 40 -2.09 6.40 10.12
CA PRO A 40 -2.55 7.22 9.02
C PRO A 40 -2.04 8.64 9.28
N ALA A 41 -1.10 9.09 8.45
CA ALA A 41 -0.63 10.46 8.52
C ALA A 41 -1.89 11.29 8.32
N GLY A 42 -2.31 11.99 9.39
CA GLY A 42 -3.46 12.86 9.32
C GLY A 42 -3.32 13.80 8.12
N PRO A 43 -4.43 14.29 7.57
CA PRO A 43 -4.41 15.14 6.38
C PRO A 43 -3.33 16.22 6.55
N ALA A 44 -2.43 16.31 5.57
CA ALA A 44 -1.31 17.24 5.62
C ALA A 44 -1.85 18.64 5.93
N ILE A 45 -1.50 19.18 7.10
CA ILE A 45 -1.93 20.52 7.54
C ILE A 45 -1.13 21.52 6.72
N ASN A 46 -1.54 21.72 5.47
CA ASN A 46 -1.05 22.80 4.62
C ASN A 46 -1.90 24.03 4.91
N ALA A 47 -1.64 24.71 6.03
CA ALA A 47 -2.27 25.99 6.33
C ALA A 47 -1.48 27.12 5.65
N SER A 48 -2.16 28.18 5.20
CA SER A 48 -1.51 29.29 4.47
C SER A 48 -0.70 30.23 5.38
N SER A 49 -0.71 30.03 6.70
CA SER A 49 0.04 30.83 7.68
C SER A 49 0.67 29.96 8.79
N PRO A 50 1.90 30.29 9.27
CA PRO A 50 2.58 29.55 10.33
C PRO A 50 1.83 29.49 11.67
N GLU A 51 0.97 30.46 11.94
CA GLU A 51 0.20 30.57 13.18
C GLU A 51 -0.98 29.57 13.21
N GLU A 52 -1.66 29.40 12.09
CA GLU A 52 -2.76 28.44 11.97
C GLU A 52 -2.27 27.00 12.07
N GLU A 53 -1.07 26.70 11.55
CA GLU A 53 -0.48 25.37 11.72
C GLU A 53 -0.24 25.03 13.20
N LYS A 54 0.21 25.99 14.01
CA LYS A 54 0.43 25.78 15.45
C LYS A 54 -0.89 25.57 16.18
N PHE A 55 -1.89 26.39 15.88
CA PHE A 55 -3.23 26.24 16.46
C PHE A 55 -3.84 24.87 16.14
N VAL A 56 -3.78 24.44 14.88
CA VAL A 56 -4.34 23.14 14.46
C VAL A 56 -3.56 21.99 15.07
N LYS A 57 -2.23 22.07 15.18
CA LYS A 57 -1.41 21.05 15.86
C LYS A 57 -1.75 20.96 17.36
N GLU A 58 -1.94 22.08 18.03
CA GLU A 58 -2.33 22.12 19.45
C GLU A 58 -3.77 21.62 19.67
N TRP A 59 -4.69 21.95 18.77
CA TRP A 59 -6.07 21.49 18.82
C TRP A 59 -6.17 19.98 18.58
N LEU A 60 -5.48 19.46 17.56
CA LEU A 60 -5.40 18.02 17.30
C LEU A 60 -4.72 17.26 18.44
N ALA A 61 -3.65 17.81 19.03
CA ALA A 61 -2.99 17.18 20.17
C ALA A 61 -3.92 17.06 21.39
N LYS A 62 -4.81 18.04 21.61
CA LYS A 62 -5.80 18.01 22.70
C LYS A 62 -6.94 17.02 22.44
N HIS A 63 -7.42 16.93 21.20
CA HIS A 63 -8.60 16.11 20.87
C HIS A 63 -8.29 14.67 20.41
N ALA A 64 -7.09 14.39 19.90
CA ALA A 64 -6.68 13.01 19.58
C ALA A 64 -6.50 12.12 20.83
N ALA A 65 -6.46 12.71 22.02
CA ALA A 65 -6.44 12.00 23.30
C ALA A 65 -7.86 11.61 23.79
N GLU A 66 -8.92 12.28 23.33
CA GLU A 66 -10.30 12.01 23.76
C GLU A 66 -11.02 10.93 22.93
N GLU A 67 -10.61 10.69 21.67
CA GLU A 67 -11.23 9.66 20.81
C GLU A 67 -10.70 8.22 21.01
N LYS A 68 -9.97 7.96 22.09
CA LYS A 68 -9.48 6.61 22.45
C LYS A 68 -10.33 5.90 23.52
N HIS A 69 -11.60 6.27 23.68
CA HIS A 69 -12.49 5.62 24.65
C HIS A 69 -13.80 5.12 24.06
#